data_AF-A0A2D5P6G2-F1
#
_entry.id   AF-A0A2D5P6G2-F1
#
_cell.length_a   1.000
_cell.length_b   1.000
_cell.length_c   1.000
_cell.angle_alpha   90.00
_cell.angle_beta   90.00
_cell.angle_gamma   90.00
#
_symmetry.space_group_name_H-M   'P 1'
#
loop_
_entity.id
_entity.type
_entity.pdbx_description
1 polymer ?
#
loop_
_entity_poly.entity_id
_entity_poly.type
_entity_poly.pdbx_seq_one_letter_code
_entity_poly.pdbx_strand_id
1 'polypeptide(L)'
;MQDNQAINKARALYYNLFANFFVDTQKTENYFELIRLINILKENPLDPSSGQALVNISEILDSSSNVALLQEFDNIFHNPSTKKIRLTASFYDEGVESGKKRVEMIQFIAKTKLRRDEENYFEYEDSVGFLFSFMAQLCESITNGEKEYENTVHCIFSEIINDFIDEFAKEVYEHESSKVFKELIVVLHSFIEFERLYLSVSKPKVKPKIEEKEVVETISEEELERRARNKALKAMGPKKDQKPTGPIDTASAAESEI
;
A
#
# COMPACT_ATOMS: atom_id res chain seq x y z
N MET A 1 -20.53 24.41 -14.69
CA MET A 1 -19.30 24.82 -13.97
C MET A 1 -19.43 24.64 -12.45
N GLN A 2 -20.58 24.95 -11.83
CA GLN A 2 -20.82 24.67 -10.39
C GLN A 2 -20.83 23.18 -10.04
N ASP A 3 -21.39 22.31 -10.90
CA ASP A 3 -21.50 20.87 -10.61
C ASP A 3 -20.15 20.17 -10.45
N ASN A 4 -19.15 20.49 -11.28
CA ASN A 4 -17.84 19.84 -11.20
C ASN A 4 -17.09 20.17 -9.90
N GLN A 5 -17.27 21.37 -9.33
CA GLN A 5 -16.66 21.72 -8.05
C GLN A 5 -17.31 20.96 -6.88
N ALA A 6 -18.64 20.83 -6.88
CA ALA A 6 -19.33 20.04 -5.86
C ALA A 6 -18.94 18.56 -5.94
N ILE A 7 -18.84 18.02 -7.16
CA ILE A 7 -18.40 16.65 -7.39
C ILE A 7 -16.95 16.44 -6.91
N ASN A 8 -16.03 17.36 -7.22
CA ASN A 8 -14.63 17.24 -6.76
C ASN A 8 -14.51 17.32 -5.24
N LYS A 9 -15.33 18.13 -4.57
CA LYS A 9 -15.42 18.12 -3.09
C LYS A 9 -15.88 16.77 -2.56
N ALA A 10 -16.93 16.19 -3.15
CA ALA A 10 -17.41 14.87 -2.74
C ALA A 10 -16.34 13.79 -2.98
N ARG A 11 -15.66 13.81 -4.13
CA ARG A 11 -14.53 12.92 -4.46
C ARG A 11 -13.41 13.04 -3.43
N ALA A 12 -13.03 14.26 -3.06
CA ALA A 12 -12.03 14.51 -2.02
C ALA A 12 -12.43 13.89 -0.67
N LEU A 13 -13.71 13.99 -0.27
CA LEU A 13 -14.20 13.37 0.97
C LEU A 13 -14.12 11.84 0.93
N TYR A 14 -14.51 11.20 -0.18
CA TYR A 14 -14.40 9.75 -0.32
C TYR A 14 -12.94 9.28 -0.34
N TYR A 15 -12.07 9.95 -1.10
CA TYR A 15 -10.64 9.64 -1.07
C TYR A 15 -10.03 9.82 0.32
N ASN A 16 -10.41 10.89 1.04
CA ASN A 16 -9.98 11.08 2.43
C ASN A 16 -10.53 10.00 3.37
N LEU A 17 -11.77 9.55 3.19
CA LEU A 17 -12.31 8.43 3.97
C LEU A 17 -11.41 7.19 3.81
N PHE A 18 -11.12 6.78 2.58
CA PHE A 18 -10.28 5.60 2.34
C PHE A 18 -8.86 5.81 2.85
N ALA A 19 -8.26 6.97 2.61
CA ALA A 19 -6.93 7.30 3.12
C ALA A 19 -6.84 7.12 4.64
N ASN A 20 -7.85 7.56 5.41
CA ASN A 20 -7.86 7.43 6.87
C ASN A 20 -7.99 5.98 7.37
N PHE A 21 -8.41 5.03 6.53
CA PHE A 21 -8.38 3.61 6.87
C PHE A 21 -7.03 2.94 6.60
N PHE A 22 -6.26 3.46 5.65
CA PHE A 22 -5.02 2.82 5.18
C PHE A 22 -3.74 3.53 5.63
N VAL A 23 -3.81 4.82 5.95
CA VAL A 23 -2.69 5.57 6.55
C VAL A 23 -2.74 5.40 8.05
N ASP A 24 -1.58 5.14 8.65
CA ASP A 24 -1.44 4.86 10.07
C ASP A 24 -2.20 5.88 10.97
N THR A 25 -3.17 5.36 11.72
CA THR A 25 -4.02 6.13 12.64
C THR A 25 -3.50 6.11 14.08
N GLN A 26 -2.19 5.91 14.29
CA GLN A 26 -1.55 6.02 15.62
C GLN A 26 -1.95 7.29 16.39
N LYS A 27 -2.32 8.37 15.69
CA LYS A 27 -2.85 9.61 16.28
C LYS A 27 -4.37 9.54 16.43
N THR A 28 -4.86 9.74 17.66
CA THR A 28 -6.30 9.78 17.96
C THR A 28 -7.05 10.85 17.16
N GLU A 29 -6.41 11.95 16.78
CA GLU A 29 -7.04 12.98 15.95
C GLU A 29 -7.47 12.45 14.58
N ASN A 30 -6.64 11.59 13.95
CA ASN A 30 -6.95 10.98 12.66
C ASN A 30 -8.18 10.07 12.77
N TYR A 31 -8.34 9.38 13.90
CA TYR A 31 -9.50 8.53 14.13
C TYR A 31 -10.79 9.35 14.33
N PHE A 32 -10.75 10.47 15.04
CA PHE A 32 -11.93 11.34 15.15
C PHE A 32 -12.33 11.95 13.81
N GLU A 33 -11.34 12.27 12.97
CA GLU A 33 -11.60 12.70 11.59
C GLU A 33 -12.28 11.58 10.78
N LEU A 34 -11.81 10.34 10.91
CA LEU A 34 -12.45 9.19 10.27
C LEU A 34 -13.93 9.06 10.68
N ILE A 35 -14.22 9.12 11.98
CA ILE A 35 -15.60 9.06 12.50
C ILE A 35 -16.44 10.24 11.96
N ARG A 36 -15.85 11.45 11.87
CA ARG A 36 -16.53 12.61 11.28
C ARG A 36 -16.87 12.37 9.81
N LEU A 37 -15.93 11.87 9.01
CA LEU A 37 -16.13 11.59 7.60
C LEU A 37 -17.24 10.54 7.38
N ILE A 38 -17.24 9.45 8.16
CA ILE A 38 -18.29 8.43 8.10
C ILE A 38 -19.67 9.05 8.38
N ASN A 39 -19.77 9.90 9.40
CA ASN A 39 -21.03 10.57 9.74
C ASN A 39 -21.51 11.55 8.66
N ILE A 40 -20.62 12.22 7.94
CA ILE A 40 -20.99 13.10 6.82
C ILE A 40 -21.47 12.26 5.62
N LEU A 41 -20.74 11.19 5.30
CA LEU A 41 -20.97 10.39 4.09
C LEU A 41 -22.20 9.48 4.23
N LYS A 42 -22.54 9.00 5.42
CA LYS A 42 -23.74 8.17 5.61
C LYS A 42 -25.05 8.92 5.39
N GLU A 43 -25.05 10.24 5.59
CA GLU A 43 -26.19 11.12 5.30
C GLU A 43 -26.32 11.41 3.80
N ASN A 44 -25.22 11.25 3.04
CA ASN A 44 -25.16 11.54 1.60
C ASN A 44 -24.39 10.43 0.85
N PRO A 45 -24.87 9.18 0.88
CA PRO A 45 -24.17 8.06 0.26
C PRO A 45 -24.26 8.11 -1.27
N LEU A 46 -23.33 7.45 -1.96
CA LEU A 46 -23.35 7.34 -3.42
C LEU A 46 -24.57 6.53 -3.90
N ASP A 47 -24.88 5.46 -3.16
CA ASP A 47 -25.98 4.55 -3.42
C ASP A 47 -26.42 3.85 -2.12
N PRO A 48 -27.58 3.17 -2.09
CA PRO A 48 -28.10 2.53 -0.89
C PRO A 48 -27.17 1.50 -0.25
N SER A 49 -26.38 0.76 -1.03
CA SER A 49 -25.44 -0.24 -0.53
C SER A 49 -24.28 0.42 0.20
N SER A 50 -23.70 1.47 -0.40
CA SER A 50 -22.64 2.26 0.25
C SER A 50 -23.13 2.94 1.54
N GLY A 51 -24.39 3.41 1.56
CA GLY A 51 -25.01 4.01 2.73
C GLY A 51 -25.18 3.02 3.88
N GLN A 52 -25.72 1.83 3.59
CA GLN A 52 -25.85 0.78 4.60
C GLN A 52 -24.48 0.33 5.14
N ALA A 53 -23.47 0.22 4.27
CA ALA A 53 -22.12 -0.12 4.69
C ALA A 53 -21.52 0.94 5.63
N LEU A 54 -21.70 2.23 5.34
CA LEU A 54 -21.26 3.32 6.22
C LEU A 54 -21.98 3.30 7.58
N VAL A 55 -23.27 2.95 7.61
CA VAL A 55 -24.01 2.73 8.85
C VAL A 55 -23.41 1.58 9.64
N ASN A 56 -23.19 0.43 9.01
CA ASN A 56 -22.58 -0.75 9.64
C ASN A 56 -21.19 -0.43 10.21
N ILE A 57 -20.34 0.27 9.45
CA ILE A 57 -19.02 0.74 9.93
C ILE A 57 -19.19 1.59 11.20
N SER A 58 -20.13 2.53 11.19
CA SER A 58 -20.35 3.43 12.34
C SER A 58 -20.87 2.71 13.59
N GLU A 59 -21.53 1.56 13.43
CA GLU A 59 -22.02 0.72 14.54
C GLU A 59 -20.92 -0.20 15.10
N ILE A 60 -20.00 -0.65 14.24
CA ILE A 60 -18.88 -1.53 14.65
C ILE A 60 -17.77 -0.71 15.32
N LEU A 61 -17.49 0.50 14.82
CA LEU A 61 -16.43 1.35 15.34
C LEU A 61 -16.81 1.98 16.69
N ASP A 62 -15.90 1.89 17.66
CA ASP A 62 -16.04 2.60 18.92
C ASP A 62 -15.71 4.08 18.72
N SER A 63 -16.68 4.97 18.98
CA SER A 63 -16.49 6.42 18.89
C SER A 63 -15.33 6.99 19.72
N SER A 64 -14.84 6.26 20.74
CA SER A 64 -13.83 6.71 21.69
C SER A 64 -12.46 6.04 21.51
N SER A 65 -12.34 5.02 20.67
CA SER A 65 -11.13 4.20 20.57
C SER A 65 -10.95 3.54 19.20
N ASN A 66 -9.73 3.58 18.67
CA ASN A 66 -9.37 2.95 17.40
C ASN A 66 -8.78 1.52 17.55
N VAL A 67 -8.70 0.99 18.77
CA VAL A 67 -7.99 -0.28 19.06
C VAL A 67 -8.50 -1.44 18.21
N ALA A 68 -9.82 -1.60 18.09
CA ALA A 68 -10.40 -2.69 17.31
C ALA A 68 -10.08 -2.57 15.81
N LEU A 69 -10.07 -1.34 15.29
CA LEU A 69 -9.72 -1.07 13.90
C LEU A 69 -8.23 -1.35 13.63
N LEU A 70 -7.34 -0.92 14.52
CA LEU A 70 -5.91 -1.20 14.41
C LEU A 70 -5.61 -2.70 14.49
N GLN A 71 -6.28 -3.41 15.40
CA GLN A 71 -6.15 -4.87 15.50
C GLN A 71 -6.63 -5.57 14.22
N GLU A 72 -7.74 -5.12 13.64
CA GLU A 72 -8.21 -5.66 12.36
C GLU A 72 -7.20 -5.37 11.24
N PHE A 73 -6.69 -4.14 11.17
CA PHE A 73 -5.66 -3.74 10.21
C PHE A 73 -4.43 -4.65 10.29
N ASP A 74 -3.87 -4.84 11.49
CA ASP A 74 -2.71 -5.69 11.70
C ASP A 74 -3.00 -7.15 11.31
N ASN A 75 -4.20 -7.66 11.60
CA ASN A 75 -4.58 -9.02 11.24
C ASN A 75 -4.68 -9.26 9.73
N ILE A 76 -5.05 -8.23 8.95
CA ILE A 76 -5.18 -8.32 7.49
C ILE A 76 -3.85 -8.05 6.79
N PHE A 77 -3.11 -7.03 7.23
CA PHE A 77 -1.99 -6.47 6.49
C PHE A 77 -0.61 -6.80 7.09
N HIS A 78 -0.52 -7.20 8.36
CA HIS A 78 0.76 -7.41 9.05
C HIS A 78 0.95 -8.80 9.67
N ASN A 79 -0.12 -9.58 9.84
CA ASN A 79 -0.05 -10.87 10.51
C ASN A 79 0.71 -11.92 9.66
N PRO A 80 1.80 -12.51 10.18
CA PRO A 80 2.57 -13.51 9.44
C PRO A 80 1.89 -14.89 9.40
N SER A 81 0.84 -15.09 10.18
CA SER A 81 0.14 -16.39 10.31
C SER A 81 -1.00 -16.56 9.31
N THR A 82 -1.48 -15.46 8.73
CA THR A 82 -2.60 -15.42 7.77
C THR A 82 -2.10 -14.98 6.39
N LYS A 83 -2.97 -15.03 5.38
CA LYS A 83 -2.64 -14.51 4.04
C LYS A 83 -2.48 -12.98 4.13
N LYS A 84 -1.23 -12.52 4.18
CA LYS A 84 -0.90 -11.09 4.15
C LYS A 84 -1.35 -10.44 2.84
N ILE A 85 -2.28 -9.49 2.92
CA ILE A 85 -2.67 -8.67 1.77
C ILE A 85 -1.66 -7.55 1.59
N ARG A 86 -1.23 -7.31 0.35
CA ARG A 86 -0.29 -6.23 0.04
C ARG A 86 -1.05 -4.94 -0.24
N LEU A 87 -0.43 -3.83 0.13
CA LEU A 87 -1.03 -2.50 0.04
C LEU A 87 -0.46 -1.68 -1.11
N THR A 88 0.34 -2.25 -2.01
CA THR A 88 1.03 -1.49 -3.07
C THR A 88 0.59 -1.90 -4.46
N ALA A 89 0.43 -0.91 -5.36
CA ALA A 89 0.06 -1.17 -6.74
C ALA A 89 1.12 -2.01 -7.48
N SER A 90 2.41 -1.82 -7.17
CA SER A 90 3.50 -2.62 -7.73
C SER A 90 3.32 -4.11 -7.47
N PHE A 91 2.92 -4.51 -6.27
CA PHE A 91 2.73 -5.93 -5.98
C PHE A 91 1.68 -6.58 -6.89
N TYR A 92 0.58 -5.89 -7.15
CA TYR A 92 -0.47 -6.40 -8.04
C TYR A 92 -0.11 -6.36 -9.53
N ASP A 93 0.85 -5.52 -9.94
CA ASP A 93 1.30 -5.44 -11.33
C ASP A 93 2.39 -6.46 -11.66
N GLU A 94 3.36 -6.66 -10.76
CA GLU A 94 4.60 -7.41 -11.01
C GLU A 94 4.97 -8.42 -9.91
N GLY A 95 4.17 -8.54 -8.85
CA GLY A 95 4.41 -9.48 -7.75
C GLY A 95 5.45 -9.02 -6.72
N VAL A 96 6.04 -7.83 -6.91
CA VAL A 96 7.04 -7.26 -6.00
C VAL A 96 6.64 -5.87 -5.54
N GLU A 97 6.97 -5.52 -4.30
CA GLU A 97 6.77 -4.15 -3.79
C GLU A 97 7.85 -3.21 -4.35
N SER A 98 7.52 -1.92 -4.48
CA SER A 98 8.45 -0.86 -4.88
C SER A 98 9.07 -1.01 -6.28
N GLY A 99 8.34 -1.54 -7.26
CA GLY A 99 8.80 -1.52 -8.64
C GLY A 99 8.08 -0.49 -9.52
N LYS A 100 7.63 -0.89 -10.71
CA LYS A 100 7.28 0.01 -11.82
C LYS A 100 6.20 1.03 -11.47
N LYS A 101 5.12 0.60 -10.82
CA LYS A 101 3.99 1.48 -10.45
C LYS A 101 4.40 2.59 -9.48
N ARG A 102 5.34 2.32 -8.58
CA ARG A 102 5.93 3.34 -7.70
C ARG A 102 6.69 4.40 -8.49
N VAL A 103 7.51 3.98 -9.46
CA VAL A 103 8.25 4.91 -10.32
C VAL A 103 7.30 5.78 -11.15
N GLU A 104 6.25 5.18 -11.73
CA GLU A 104 5.21 5.92 -12.46
C GLU A 104 4.52 6.95 -11.57
N MET A 105 4.21 6.57 -10.33
CA MET A 105 3.59 7.49 -9.37
C MET A 105 4.51 8.65 -8.97
N ILE A 106 5.81 8.40 -8.75
CA ILE A 106 6.81 9.45 -8.52
C ILE A 106 6.85 10.45 -9.69
N GLN A 107 6.73 9.97 -10.93
CA GLN A 107 6.67 10.85 -12.11
C GLN A 107 5.41 11.72 -12.14
N PHE A 108 4.27 11.23 -11.66
CA PHE A 108 3.07 12.05 -11.50
C PHE A 108 3.26 13.11 -10.41
N ILE A 109 3.79 12.74 -9.24
CA ILE A 109 4.06 13.68 -8.15
C ILE A 109 5.00 14.79 -8.60
N ALA A 110 6.06 14.45 -9.36
CA ALA A 110 7.04 15.40 -9.87
C ALA A 110 6.44 16.50 -10.77
N LYS A 111 5.30 16.22 -11.43
CA LYS A 111 4.56 17.19 -12.26
C LYS A 111 3.71 18.16 -11.43
N THR A 112 3.56 17.91 -10.12
CA THR A 112 2.77 18.75 -9.21
C THR A 112 3.66 19.62 -8.32
N LYS A 113 3.06 20.58 -7.61
CA LYS A 113 3.75 21.36 -6.56
C LYS A 113 3.80 20.61 -5.22
N LEU A 114 3.11 19.48 -5.11
CA LEU A 114 2.96 18.70 -3.89
C LEU A 114 4.15 17.75 -3.70
N ARG A 115 4.56 17.51 -2.46
CA ARG A 115 5.62 16.57 -2.11
C ARG A 115 5.17 15.72 -0.93
N ARG A 116 5.68 14.50 -0.86
CA ARG A 116 5.46 13.63 0.31
C ARG A 116 6.16 14.26 1.51
N ASP A 117 5.47 14.27 2.64
CA ASP A 117 6.06 14.59 3.93
C ASP A 117 6.87 13.38 4.42
N GLU A 118 8.19 13.43 4.26
CA GLU A 118 9.10 12.34 4.63
C GLU A 118 9.23 12.16 6.15
N GLU A 119 8.79 13.13 6.95
CA GLU A 119 8.84 13.02 8.42
C GLU A 119 7.65 12.23 8.97
N ASN A 120 6.48 12.42 8.38
CA ASN A 120 5.23 11.83 8.86
C ASN A 120 4.71 10.67 8.00
N TYR A 121 5.24 10.48 6.79
CA TYR A 121 4.72 9.51 5.83
C TYR A 121 5.77 8.49 5.40
N PHE A 122 5.62 7.26 5.91
CA PHE A 122 6.60 6.17 5.71
C PHE A 122 6.24 5.21 4.58
N GLU A 123 5.02 5.24 4.04
CA GLU A 123 4.65 4.33 2.96
C GLU A 123 5.20 4.78 1.60
N TYR A 124 5.26 3.82 0.68
CA TYR A 124 5.64 4.07 -0.70
C TYR A 124 4.57 4.86 -1.44
N GLU A 125 4.98 5.58 -2.48
CA GLU A 125 4.11 6.44 -3.27
C GLU A 125 3.02 5.66 -4.01
N ASP A 126 3.17 4.36 -4.20
CA ASP A 126 2.15 3.48 -4.77
C ASP A 126 1.36 2.67 -3.73
N SER A 127 1.48 3.00 -2.45
CA SER A 127 0.61 2.41 -1.43
C SER A 127 -0.84 2.89 -1.60
N VAL A 128 -1.80 2.04 -1.25
CA VAL A 128 -3.23 2.37 -1.30
C VAL A 128 -3.53 3.60 -0.45
N GLY A 129 -2.94 3.70 0.74
CA GLY A 129 -3.06 4.87 1.61
C GLY A 129 -2.57 6.13 0.91
N PHE A 130 -1.38 6.09 0.30
CA PHE A 130 -0.78 7.27 -0.33
C PHE A 130 -1.56 7.70 -1.56
N LEU A 131 -1.93 6.75 -2.40
CA LEU A 131 -2.70 6.99 -3.62
C LEU A 131 -4.00 7.72 -3.27
N PHE A 132 -4.73 7.27 -2.25
CA PHE A 132 -5.96 7.94 -1.82
C PHE A 132 -5.72 9.31 -1.18
N SER A 133 -4.72 9.46 -0.30
CA SER A 133 -4.36 10.76 0.27
C SER A 133 -4.00 11.77 -0.83
N PHE A 134 -3.21 11.35 -1.82
CA PHE A 134 -2.79 12.22 -2.90
C PHE A 134 -3.95 12.60 -3.82
N MET A 135 -4.81 11.64 -4.15
CA MET A 135 -6.02 11.91 -4.96
C MET A 135 -6.98 12.86 -4.26
N ALA A 136 -7.16 12.74 -2.94
CA ALA A 136 -7.94 13.68 -2.14
C ALA A 136 -7.38 15.10 -2.25
N GLN A 137 -6.07 15.26 -2.04
CA GLN A 137 -5.38 16.55 -2.11
C GLN A 137 -5.49 17.19 -3.50
N LEU A 138 -5.35 16.40 -4.57
CA LEU A 138 -5.51 16.90 -5.94
C LEU A 138 -6.95 17.36 -6.21
N CYS A 139 -7.95 16.61 -5.75
CA CYS A 139 -9.36 16.99 -5.91
C CYS A 139 -9.70 18.29 -5.16
N GLU A 140 -9.10 18.50 -3.98
CA GLU A 140 -9.20 19.76 -3.24
C GLU A 140 -8.51 20.91 -3.98
N SER A 141 -7.29 20.72 -4.48
CA SER A 141 -6.59 21.73 -5.29
C SER A 141 -7.37 22.12 -6.56
N ILE A 142 -7.98 21.16 -7.26
CA ILE A 142 -8.86 21.44 -8.42
C ILE A 142 -10.05 22.30 -8.00
N THR A 143 -10.66 21.98 -6.86
CA THR A 143 -11.77 22.75 -6.29
C THR A 143 -11.35 24.20 -5.98
N ASN A 144 -10.11 24.38 -5.51
CA ASN A 144 -9.50 25.67 -5.21
C ASN A 144 -8.99 26.43 -6.44
N GLY A 145 -9.10 25.86 -7.64
CA GLY A 145 -8.84 26.53 -8.91
C GLY A 145 -7.62 26.02 -9.68
N GLU A 146 -6.84 25.09 -9.15
CA GLU A 146 -5.69 24.46 -9.84
C GLU A 146 -6.17 23.37 -10.82
N LYS A 147 -6.80 23.81 -11.92
CA LYS A 147 -7.39 22.92 -12.93
C LYS A 147 -6.35 22.09 -13.68
N GLU A 148 -5.07 22.47 -13.64
CA GLU A 148 -3.99 21.69 -14.24
C GLU A 148 -3.92 20.24 -13.70
N TYR A 149 -4.45 20.00 -12.50
CA TYR A 149 -4.45 18.68 -11.88
C TYR A 149 -5.59 17.76 -12.35
N GLU A 150 -6.61 18.26 -13.09
CA GLU A 150 -7.69 17.41 -13.61
C GLU A 150 -7.15 16.25 -14.46
N ASN A 151 -6.19 16.54 -15.35
CA ASN A 151 -5.54 15.52 -16.17
C ASN A 151 -4.65 14.59 -15.32
N THR A 152 -4.01 15.12 -14.28
CA THR A 152 -3.14 14.33 -13.39
C THR A 152 -3.98 13.30 -12.62
N VAL A 153 -5.11 13.71 -12.07
CA VAL A 153 -6.09 12.84 -11.39
C VAL A 153 -6.59 11.76 -12.35
N HIS A 154 -6.98 12.14 -13.57
CA HIS A 154 -7.42 11.17 -14.58
C HIS A 154 -6.34 10.12 -14.89
N CYS A 155 -5.10 10.54 -15.14
CA CYS A 155 -4.00 9.62 -15.43
C CYS A 155 -3.68 8.70 -14.25
N ILE A 156 -3.58 9.23 -13.02
CA ILE A 156 -3.30 8.41 -11.84
C ILE A 156 -4.39 7.36 -11.64
N PHE A 157 -5.65 7.75 -11.75
CA PHE A 157 -6.75 6.80 -11.62
C PHE A 157 -6.68 5.74 -12.71
N SER A 158 -6.59 6.14 -13.98
CA SER A 158 -6.64 5.24 -15.12
C SER A 158 -5.46 4.26 -15.18
N GLU A 159 -4.24 4.75 -14.92
CA GLU A 159 -2.99 4.02 -15.14
C GLU A 159 -2.49 3.28 -13.89
N ILE A 160 -2.82 3.79 -12.69
CA ILE A 160 -2.36 3.23 -11.42
C ILE A 160 -3.52 2.56 -10.68
N ILE A 161 -4.47 3.34 -10.17
CA ILE A 161 -5.49 2.83 -9.22
C ILE A 161 -6.40 1.80 -9.88
N ASN A 162 -6.98 2.15 -11.03
CA ASN A 162 -7.98 1.34 -11.72
C ASN A 162 -7.45 -0.04 -12.10
N ASP A 163 -6.14 -0.18 -12.31
CA ASP A 163 -5.46 -1.40 -12.76
C ASP A 163 -5.44 -2.51 -11.70
N PHE A 164 -5.36 -2.17 -10.41
CA PHE A 164 -5.25 -3.16 -9.33
C PHE A 164 -6.39 -3.14 -8.32
N ILE A 165 -7.16 -2.05 -8.24
CA ILE A 165 -8.07 -1.81 -7.12
C ILE A 165 -9.17 -2.87 -6.97
N ASP A 166 -9.64 -3.47 -8.07
CA ASP A 166 -10.65 -4.53 -8.01
C ASP A 166 -10.09 -5.82 -7.40
N GLU A 167 -8.84 -6.18 -7.70
CA GLU A 167 -8.19 -7.37 -7.13
C GLU A 167 -7.91 -7.14 -5.64
N PHE A 168 -7.33 -5.99 -5.30
CA PHE A 168 -7.11 -5.57 -3.91
C PHE A 168 -8.42 -5.62 -3.10
N ALA A 169 -9.48 -4.99 -3.61
CA ALA A 169 -10.78 -4.96 -2.95
C ALA A 169 -11.33 -6.37 -2.71
N LYS A 170 -11.24 -7.25 -3.71
CA LYS A 170 -11.67 -8.64 -3.59
C LYS A 170 -10.90 -9.36 -2.47
N GLU A 171 -9.58 -9.24 -2.44
CA GLU A 171 -8.76 -9.90 -1.42
C GLU A 171 -9.12 -9.43 -0.01
N VAL A 172 -9.31 -8.12 0.20
CA VAL A 172 -9.67 -7.55 1.50
C VAL A 172 -11.08 -7.97 1.93
N TYR A 173 -12.02 -8.04 1.00
CA TYR A 173 -13.40 -8.48 1.27
C TYR A 173 -13.49 -9.96 1.67
N GLU A 174 -12.67 -10.80 1.04
CA GLU A 174 -12.63 -12.25 1.26
C GLU A 174 -11.79 -12.65 2.49
N HIS A 175 -10.98 -11.75 3.04
CA HIS A 175 -10.13 -12.05 4.19
C HIS A 175 -10.94 -12.37 5.45
N GLU A 176 -10.55 -13.43 6.17
CA GLU A 176 -11.30 -13.96 7.32
C GLU A 176 -11.39 -12.98 8.50
N SER A 177 -10.37 -12.15 8.69
CA SER A 177 -10.33 -11.14 9.75
C SER A 177 -11.09 -9.86 9.39
N SER A 178 -11.60 -9.74 8.16
CA SER A 178 -12.25 -8.53 7.64
C SER A 178 -13.68 -8.40 8.18
N LYS A 179 -13.90 -7.37 9.00
CA LYS A 179 -15.18 -6.97 9.58
C LYS A 179 -15.49 -5.55 9.16
N VAL A 180 -14.75 -4.56 9.66
CA VAL A 180 -14.89 -3.15 9.25
C VAL A 180 -14.42 -2.97 7.82
N PHE A 181 -13.29 -3.60 7.46
CA PHE A 181 -12.75 -3.50 6.10
C PHE A 181 -13.69 -4.12 5.07
N LYS A 182 -14.49 -5.12 5.45
CA LYS A 182 -15.46 -5.74 4.55
C LYS A 182 -16.54 -4.76 4.11
N GLU A 183 -17.08 -4.00 5.05
CA GLU A 183 -18.03 -2.92 4.79
C GLU A 183 -17.34 -1.76 4.03
N LEU A 184 -16.10 -1.43 4.39
CA LEU A 184 -15.32 -0.41 3.67
C LEU A 184 -15.16 -0.76 2.19
N ILE A 185 -14.92 -2.03 1.86
CA ILE A 185 -14.82 -2.47 0.47
C ILE A 185 -16.15 -2.32 -0.29
N VAL A 186 -17.30 -2.46 0.37
CA VAL A 186 -18.60 -2.17 -0.28
C VAL A 186 -18.68 -0.69 -0.68
N VAL A 187 -18.26 0.20 0.21
CA VAL A 187 -18.19 1.65 -0.08
C VAL A 187 -17.18 1.94 -1.20
N LEU A 188 -16.00 1.30 -1.15
CA LEU A 188 -14.96 1.43 -2.16
C LEU A 188 -15.44 0.97 -3.52
N HIS A 189 -16.15 -0.16 -3.60
CA HIS A 189 -16.67 -0.68 -4.87
C HIS A 189 -17.60 0.34 -5.54
N SER A 190 -18.57 0.87 -4.80
CA SER A 190 -19.46 1.93 -5.27
C SER A 190 -18.71 3.17 -5.74
N PHE A 191 -17.70 3.60 -4.96
CA PHE A 191 -16.89 4.75 -5.31
C PHE A 191 -16.06 4.55 -6.58
N ILE A 192 -15.44 3.38 -6.75
CA ILE A 192 -14.62 3.08 -7.93
C ILE A 192 -15.49 3.00 -9.20
N GLU A 193 -16.70 2.44 -9.13
CA GLU A 193 -17.63 2.45 -10.26
C GLU A 193 -18.10 3.87 -10.61
N PHE A 194 -18.38 4.69 -9.60
CA PHE A 194 -18.64 6.12 -9.80
C PHE A 194 -17.45 6.84 -10.46
N GLU A 195 -16.24 6.59 -9.98
CA GLU A 195 -15.02 7.26 -10.41
C GLU A 195 -14.68 6.89 -11.87
N ARG A 196 -14.86 5.62 -12.25
CA ARG A 196 -14.79 5.14 -13.64
C ARG A 196 -15.74 5.90 -14.55
N LEU A 197 -17.00 6.03 -14.13
CA LEU A 197 -18.01 6.75 -14.89
C LEU A 197 -17.65 8.23 -15.03
N TYR A 198 -17.27 8.88 -13.93
CA TYR A 198 -16.93 10.30 -13.89
C TYR A 198 -15.72 10.62 -14.77
N LEU A 199 -14.67 9.81 -14.69
CA LEU A 199 -13.43 9.99 -15.48
C LEU A 199 -13.52 9.38 -16.89
N SER A 200 -14.64 8.75 -17.25
CA SER A 200 -14.79 8.04 -18.53
C SER A 200 -13.74 6.94 -18.75
N VAL A 201 -13.35 6.25 -17.68
CA VAL A 201 -12.37 5.16 -17.67
C VAL A 201 -13.09 3.82 -17.64
N SER A 202 -12.72 2.91 -18.53
CA SER A 202 -13.29 1.56 -18.54
C SER A 202 -12.65 0.66 -17.47
N LYS A 203 -13.41 -0.33 -16.99
CA LYS A 203 -12.89 -1.38 -16.13
C LYS A 203 -11.72 -2.11 -16.81
N PRO A 204 -10.60 -2.36 -16.11
CA PRO A 204 -9.47 -3.05 -16.73
C PRO A 204 -9.85 -4.49 -17.11
N LYS A 205 -9.10 -5.05 -18.06
CA LYS A 205 -9.20 -6.48 -18.36
C LYS A 205 -8.49 -7.26 -17.25
N VAL A 206 -9.09 -8.37 -16.82
CA VAL A 206 -8.47 -9.24 -15.82
C VAL A 206 -7.12 -9.74 -16.35
N LYS A 207 -6.03 -9.39 -15.66
CA LYS A 207 -4.69 -9.89 -15.96
C LYS A 207 -4.58 -11.34 -15.48
N PRO A 208 -3.89 -12.23 -16.21
CA PRO A 208 -3.53 -13.53 -15.68
C PRO A 208 -2.57 -13.34 -14.51
N LYS A 209 -2.79 -14.07 -13.40
CA LYS A 209 -1.88 -14.02 -12.25
C LYS A 209 -0.48 -14.42 -12.69
N ILE A 210 0.51 -13.63 -12.30
CA ILE A 210 1.91 -13.99 -12.47
C ILE A 210 2.14 -15.18 -11.54
N GLU A 211 2.23 -16.39 -12.10
CA GLU A 211 2.64 -17.55 -11.33
C GLU A 211 4.10 -17.33 -10.90
N GLU A 212 4.32 -17.19 -9.60
CA GLU A 212 5.66 -17.37 -9.02
C GLU A 212 6.10 -18.79 -9.38
N LYS A 213 6.94 -18.91 -10.40
CA LYS A 213 7.72 -20.13 -10.57
C LYS A 213 8.56 -20.22 -9.32
N GLU A 214 8.24 -21.17 -8.43
CA GLU A 214 9.18 -21.63 -7.41
C GLU A 214 10.46 -22.02 -8.14
N VAL A 215 11.41 -21.09 -8.20
CA VAL A 215 12.79 -21.43 -8.52
C VAL A 215 13.26 -22.15 -7.27
N VAL A 216 13.04 -23.46 -7.25
CA VAL A 216 13.76 -24.35 -6.34
C VAL A 216 15.22 -24.18 -6.74
N GLU A 217 15.93 -23.27 -6.07
CA GLU A 217 17.37 -23.22 -6.10
C GLU A 217 17.86 -24.54 -5.51
N THR A 218 17.98 -25.53 -6.39
CA THR A 218 18.66 -26.77 -6.08
C THR A 218 20.08 -26.39 -5.75
N ILE A 219 20.40 -26.47 -4.45
CA ILE A 219 21.77 -26.27 -3.95
C ILE A 219 22.65 -27.18 -4.81
N SER A 220 23.63 -26.61 -5.50
CA SER A 220 24.53 -27.41 -6.33
C SER A 220 25.24 -28.46 -5.47
N GLU A 221 25.59 -29.60 -6.06
CA GLU A 221 26.28 -30.69 -5.36
C GLU A 221 27.58 -30.18 -4.68
N GLU A 222 28.28 -29.23 -5.30
CA GLU A 222 29.47 -28.59 -4.75
C GLU A 222 29.20 -27.81 -3.45
N GLU A 223 28.08 -27.09 -3.38
CA GLU A 223 27.70 -26.31 -2.21
C GLU A 223 27.23 -27.23 -1.07
N LEU A 224 26.56 -28.34 -1.41
CA LEU A 224 26.19 -29.41 -0.48
C LEU A 224 27.43 -30.06 0.15
N GLU A 225 28.44 -30.38 -0.65
CA GLU A 225 29.72 -30.90 -0.18
C GLU A 225 30.48 -29.90 0.69
N ARG A 226 30.51 -28.62 0.31
CA ARG A 226 31.15 -27.57 1.12
C ARG A 226 30.51 -27.48 2.51
N ARG A 227 29.18 -27.53 2.58
CA ARG A 227 28.43 -27.52 3.84
C ARG A 227 28.70 -28.77 4.68
N ALA A 228 28.77 -29.94 4.05
CA ALA A 228 29.13 -31.19 4.73
C ALA A 228 30.56 -31.14 5.30
N ARG A 229 31.54 -30.66 4.52
CA ARG A 229 32.93 -30.47 4.97
C ARG A 229 33.01 -29.51 6.16
N ASN A 230 32.33 -28.36 6.09
CA ASN A 230 32.30 -27.39 7.18
C ASN A 230 31.61 -27.92 8.44
N LYS A 231 30.56 -28.72 8.30
CA LYS A 231 29.88 -29.38 9.43
C LYS A 231 30.76 -30.45 10.09
N ALA A 232 31.48 -31.23 9.30
CA ALA A 232 32.44 -32.23 9.79
C ALA A 232 33.62 -31.56 10.52
N LEU A 233 34.16 -30.46 9.97
CA LEU A 233 35.25 -29.70 10.60
C LEU A 233 34.83 -29.06 11.93
N LYS A 234 33.58 -28.57 12.03
CA LYS A 234 33.04 -28.04 13.30
C LYS A 234 32.81 -29.15 14.34
N ALA A 235 32.45 -30.36 13.91
CA ALA A 235 32.26 -31.50 14.81
C ALA A 235 33.59 -32.06 15.37
N MET A 236 34.72 -31.80 14.71
CA MET A 236 36.05 -32.23 15.17
C MET A 236 36.66 -31.36 16.28
N GLY A 237 35.97 -30.29 16.71
CA GLY A 237 36.45 -29.40 17.78
C GLY A 237 37.67 -28.54 17.37
N PRO A 238 38.07 -27.58 18.21
CA PRO A 238 39.15 -26.66 17.86
C PRO A 238 40.47 -27.42 17.67
N LYS A 239 41.13 -27.17 16.53
CA LYS A 239 42.49 -27.69 16.27
C LYS A 239 43.41 -27.18 17.37
N LYS A 240 44.10 -28.10 18.06
CA LYS A 240 45.22 -27.76 18.94
C LYS A 240 46.27 -27.00 18.13
N ASP A 241 46.76 -25.90 18.70
CA ASP A 241 47.77 -25.01 18.13
C ASP A 241 48.92 -25.78 17.48
N GLN A 242 48.94 -25.77 16.15
CA GLN A 242 50.17 -25.97 15.41
C GLN A 242 50.58 -24.61 14.87
N LYS A 243 51.65 -24.07 15.47
CA LYS A 243 52.33 -22.85 15.02
C LYS A 243 52.53 -22.89 13.50
N PRO A 244 52.24 -21.80 12.78
CA PRO A 244 52.53 -21.74 11.35
C PRO A 244 54.04 -21.64 11.15
N THR A 245 54.62 -22.62 10.47
CA THR A 245 55.97 -22.51 9.87
C THR A 245 55.80 -22.32 8.36
N GLY A 246 55.81 -21.07 7.90
CA GLY A 246 55.74 -20.69 6.49
C GLY A 246 55.62 -19.17 6.32
N PRO A 247 56.22 -18.57 5.29
CA PRO A 247 56.73 -17.19 5.34
C PRO A 247 55.62 -16.15 5.42
N ILE A 248 55.87 -15.13 6.24
CA ILE A 248 55.06 -13.93 6.38
C ILE A 248 55.33 -13.06 5.14
N ASP A 249 54.41 -13.05 4.18
CA ASP A 249 54.33 -11.98 3.18
C ASP A 249 53.54 -10.82 3.79
N THR A 250 54.27 -9.87 4.39
CA THR A 250 53.71 -8.57 4.77
C THR A 250 53.68 -7.68 3.54
N ALA A 251 52.52 -7.55 2.90
CA ALA A 251 52.21 -6.39 2.09
C ALA A 251 51.41 -5.41 2.96
N SER A 252 52.12 -4.46 3.57
CA SER A 252 51.52 -3.29 4.23
C SER A 252 50.90 -2.38 3.18
N ALA A 253 49.57 -2.29 3.14
CA ALA A 253 48.92 -1.14 2.52
C ALA A 253 48.97 0.01 3.52
N ALA A 254 49.94 0.90 3.33
CA ALA A 254 50.04 2.15 4.05
C ALA A 254 48.80 3.00 3.75
N GLU A 255 48.20 3.54 4.81
CA GLU A 255 47.35 4.71 4.76
C GLU A 255 48.11 5.85 4.08
N SER A 256 47.51 6.48 3.07
CA SER A 256 47.93 7.77 2.58
C SER A 256 46.76 8.75 2.70
N GLU A 257 46.76 9.50 3.78
CA GLU A 257 46.15 10.82 3.85
C GLU A 257 46.94 11.77 2.94
N ILE A 258 46.26 12.38 1.95
CA ILE A 258 46.41 13.79 1.54
C ILE A 258 45.03 14.28 1.13
#